data_AF-A0A6S6PM62-F1
#
_entry.id   AF-A0A6S6PM62-F1
#
_cell.length_a   1.000
_cell.length_b   1.000
_cell.length_c   1.000
_cell.angle_alpha   90.00
_cell.angle_beta   90.00
_cell.angle_gamma   90.00
#
_symmetry.space_group_name_H-M   'P 1'
#
loop_
_entity.id
_entity.type
_entity.pdbx_description
1 polymer ?
#
loop_
_entity_poly.entity_id
_entity_poly.type
_entity_poly.pdbx_seq_one_letter_code
_entity_poly.pdbx_strand_id
1 'polypeptide(L)'
;MRHRAMVVLQKTQRPVQFEITETTRESARTWLEHSGGGLNEYVFPSCLSAKAHLSTRQYARLLDQWVQAVGLIPGEYGTHSLHRTKVAMIYKRTGNIRAVQILLGHTKLDSTVRYLGVDVEDALALSEATDL
;
A
#
# COMPACT_ATOMS: atom_id res chain seq x y z
N MET A 1 -1.20 -20.19 -6.79
CA MET A 1 -2.31 -19.72 -5.90
C MET A 1 -1.91 -18.35 -5.36
N ARG A 2 -2.77 -17.33 -5.41
CA ARG A 2 -2.44 -16.00 -4.86
C ARG A 2 -2.74 -15.98 -3.35
N HIS A 3 -1.72 -15.79 -2.53
CA HIS A 3 -1.85 -15.82 -1.08
C HIS A 3 -2.35 -14.46 -0.58
N ARG A 4 -3.35 -14.49 0.31
CA ARG A 4 -3.94 -13.30 0.92
C ARG A 4 -3.51 -13.21 2.37
N ALA A 5 -3.30 -11.98 2.83
CA ALA A 5 -3.15 -11.66 4.24
C ALA A 5 -4.29 -10.74 4.68
N MET A 6 -4.50 -10.68 5.99
CA MET A 6 -5.47 -9.82 6.62
C MET A 6 -4.78 -8.99 7.70
N VAL A 7 -5.08 -7.69 7.75
CA VAL A 7 -4.70 -6.81 8.86
C VAL A 7 -5.94 -6.12 9.41
N VAL A 8 -5.97 -5.88 10.71
CA VAL A 8 -6.99 -5.04 11.34
C VAL A 8 -6.40 -3.65 11.51
N LEU A 9 -7.01 -2.64 10.89
CA LEU A 9 -6.51 -1.28 10.95
C LEU A 9 -6.90 -0.62 12.28
N GLN A 10 -5.93 -0.03 12.99
CA GLN A 10 -6.18 0.61 14.29
C GLN A 10 -7.22 1.75 14.21
N LYS A 11 -7.17 2.57 13.14
CA LYS A 11 -8.04 3.75 13.00
C LYS A 11 -9.51 3.37 12.77
N THR A 12 -9.75 2.31 12.00
CA THR A 12 -11.11 1.95 11.58
C THR A 12 -11.65 0.70 12.28
N GLN A 13 -10.78 -0.07 12.96
CA GLN A 13 -11.07 -1.36 13.57
C GLN A 13 -11.70 -2.37 12.59
N ARG A 14 -11.43 -2.18 11.29
CA ARG A 14 -11.96 -3.04 10.23
C ARG A 14 -10.86 -3.94 9.67
N PRO A 15 -11.16 -5.23 9.41
CA PRO A 15 -10.24 -6.10 8.71
C PRO A 15 -10.14 -5.65 7.24
N VAL A 16 -8.92 -5.60 6.74
CA VAL A 16 -8.61 -5.40 5.33
C VAL A 16 -7.82 -6.60 4.84
N GLN A 17 -8.33 -7.25 3.80
CA GLN A 17 -7.63 -8.33 3.11
C GLN A 17 -6.88 -7.78 1.91
N PHE A 18 -5.66 -8.25 1.69
CA PHE A 18 -4.86 -7.88 0.55
C PHE A 18 -4.04 -9.07 0.03
N GLU A 19 -3.73 -9.02 -1.26
CA GLU A 19 -2.84 -9.99 -1.89
C GLU A 19 -1.39 -9.68 -1.53
N ILE A 20 -0.63 -10.71 -1.14
CA ILE A 20 0.82 -10.66 -1.03
C ILE A 20 1.38 -11.33 -2.29
N THR A 21 2.21 -10.59 -3.04
CA THR A 21 2.89 -11.15 -4.22
C THR A 21 3.88 -12.21 -3.79
N GLU A 22 4.23 -13.11 -4.72
CA GLU A 22 5.22 -14.17 -4.45
C GLU A 22 6.53 -13.60 -3.88
N THR A 23 7.09 -12.60 -4.57
CA THR A 23 8.34 -11.94 -4.15
C THR A 23 8.22 -11.29 -2.77
N THR A 24 7.11 -10.60 -2.46
CA THR A 24 6.92 -10.01 -1.12
C THR A 24 6.79 -11.09 -0.05
N ARG A 25 6.17 -12.23 -0.37
CA ARG A 25 6.04 -13.35 0.56
C ARG A 25 7.39 -13.97 0.87
N GLU A 26 8.21 -14.20 -0.14
CA GLU A 26 9.57 -14.73 0.03
C GLU A 26 10.42 -13.79 0.87
N SER A 27 10.44 -12.49 0.56
CA SER A 27 11.17 -11.49 1.36
C SER A 27 10.68 -11.42 2.81
N ALA A 28 9.36 -11.47 3.03
CA ALA A 28 8.79 -11.46 4.38
C ALA A 28 9.13 -12.73 5.16
N ARG A 29 9.15 -13.90 4.51
CA ARG A 29 9.56 -15.16 5.12
C ARG A 29 11.02 -15.10 5.56
N THR A 30 11.92 -14.74 4.66
CA THR A 30 13.36 -14.61 4.96
C THR A 30 13.60 -13.62 6.10
N TRP A 31 12.85 -12.52 6.12
CA TRP A 31 12.92 -11.55 7.20
C TRP A 31 12.47 -12.14 8.55
N LEU A 32 11.32 -12.81 8.59
CA LEU A 32 10.78 -13.40 9.82
C LEU A 32 11.70 -14.51 10.39
N GLU A 33 12.29 -15.32 9.51
CA GLU A 33 13.29 -16.33 9.88
C GLU A 33 14.55 -15.69 10.48
N HIS A 34 14.98 -14.56 9.91
CA HIS A 34 16.14 -13.82 10.41
C HIS A 34 15.87 -13.05 11.70
N SER A 35 14.69 -12.42 11.83
CA SER A 35 14.35 -11.60 13.00
C SER A 35 14.09 -12.42 14.26
N GLY A 36 13.79 -13.72 14.11
CA GLY A 36 13.74 -14.68 15.24
C GLY A 36 12.61 -14.46 16.24
N GLY A 37 11.46 -13.94 15.79
CA GLY A 37 10.35 -13.51 16.65
C GLY A 37 9.15 -14.46 16.74
N GLY A 38 8.38 -14.33 17.82
CA GLY A 38 7.16 -15.12 18.08
C GLY A 38 5.88 -14.52 17.46
N LEU A 39 4.78 -15.29 17.46
CA LEU A 39 3.49 -14.86 16.87
C LEU A 39 2.87 -13.60 17.52
N ASN A 40 3.28 -13.27 18.75
CA ASN A 40 2.78 -12.12 19.50
C ASN A 40 3.73 -10.91 19.45
N GLU A 41 4.75 -10.96 18.60
CA GLU A 41 5.75 -9.89 18.45
C GLU A 41 5.50 -9.07 17.19
N TYR A 42 6.11 -7.89 17.14
CA TYR A 42 6.02 -7.05 15.96
C TYR A 42 6.78 -7.66 14.79
N VAL A 43 6.10 -7.82 13.64
CA VAL A 43 6.74 -8.24 12.38
C VAL A 43 7.91 -7.33 12.01
N PHE A 44 7.80 -6.03 12.29
CA PHE A 44 8.88 -5.04 12.11
C PHE A 44 9.13 -4.32 13.44
N PRO A 45 10.05 -4.81 14.29
CA PRO A 45 10.38 -4.18 15.55
C PRO A 45 11.19 -2.89 15.35
N SER A 46 11.19 -2.03 16.37
CA SER A 46 12.02 -0.83 16.42
C SER A 46 13.49 -1.20 16.64
N CYS A 47 14.41 -0.46 16.01
CA CYS A 47 15.85 -0.61 16.25
C CYS A 47 16.25 -0.29 17.71
N LEU A 48 15.43 0.46 18.45
CA LEU A 48 15.70 0.85 19.84
C LEU A 48 15.17 -0.15 20.86
N SER A 49 14.14 -0.93 20.51
CA SER A 49 13.51 -1.89 21.42
C SER A 49 12.66 -2.89 20.65
N ALA A 50 12.90 -4.18 20.89
CA ALA A 50 12.08 -5.27 20.36
C ALA A 50 10.61 -5.23 20.85
N LYS A 51 10.34 -4.53 21.96
CA LYS A 51 9.00 -4.35 22.53
C LYS A 51 8.18 -3.24 21.86
N ALA A 52 8.75 -2.55 20.87
CA ALA A 52 8.08 -1.47 20.14
C ALA A 52 8.10 -1.77 18.64
N HIS A 53 7.07 -1.32 17.92
CA HIS A 53 7.04 -1.41 16.47
C HIS A 53 7.91 -0.34 15.81
N LEU A 54 8.24 -0.55 14.54
CA LEU A 54 8.86 0.44 13.68
C LEU A 54 8.10 1.77 13.74
N SER A 55 8.82 2.87 14.02
CA SER A 55 8.22 4.19 14.06
C SER A 55 7.98 4.73 12.63
N THR A 56 6.99 5.62 12.48
CA THR A 56 6.72 6.30 11.21
C THR A 56 7.95 7.04 10.67
N ARG A 57 8.75 7.65 11.56
CA ARG A 57 9.97 8.35 11.19
C ARG A 57 11.04 7.37 10.68
N GLN A 58 11.20 6.22 11.31
CA GLN A 58 12.15 5.21 10.85
C GLN A 58 11.70 4.61 9.51
N TYR A 59 10.40 4.37 9.32
CA TYR A 59 9.88 3.92 8.03
C TYR A 59 10.16 4.93 6.92
N ALA A 60 9.92 6.22 7.16
CA ALA A 60 10.24 7.27 6.19
C ALA A 60 11.74 7.30 5.85
N ARG A 61 12.62 7.21 6.86
CA ARG A 61 14.08 7.19 6.63
C ARG A 61 14.55 5.98 5.81
N LEU A 62 13.98 4.79 6.05
CA LEU A 62 14.28 3.61 5.25
C LEU A 62 13.83 3.80 3.80
N LEU A 63 12.63 4.36 3.61
CA LEU A 63 12.14 4.67 2.27
C LEU A 63 13.05 5.67 1.55
N ASP A 64 13.44 6.75 2.20
CA ASP A 64 14.36 7.75 1.62
C ASP A 64 15.66 7.11 1.14
N GLN A 65 16.24 6.21 1.94
CA GLN A 65 17.45 5.47 1.59
C GLN A 65 17.23 4.56 0.37
N TRP A 66 16.11 3.84 0.31
CA TRP A 66 15.80 2.97 -0.84
C TRP A 66 15.56 3.76 -2.11
N VAL A 67 14.84 4.89 -2.02
CA VAL A 67 14.59 5.81 -3.13
C VAL A 67 15.91 6.38 -3.66
N GLN A 68 16.80 6.82 -2.77
CA GLN A 68 18.13 7.30 -3.15
C GLN A 68 18.96 6.18 -3.80
N ALA A 69 18.92 4.96 -3.27
CA ALA A 69 19.69 3.82 -3.78
C ALA A 69 19.32 3.44 -5.22
N VAL A 70 18.07 3.69 -5.64
CA VAL A 70 17.62 3.47 -7.02
C VAL A 70 17.76 4.72 -7.92
N GLY A 71 18.42 5.78 -7.43
CA GLY A 71 18.70 6.99 -8.20
C GLY A 71 17.54 7.98 -8.30
N LEU A 72 16.53 7.86 -7.43
CA LEU A 72 15.39 8.77 -7.36
C LEU A 72 15.57 9.82 -6.25
N ILE A 73 14.77 10.89 -6.29
CA ILE A 73 14.85 12.02 -5.34
C ILE A 73 13.94 11.74 -4.12
N PRO A 74 14.48 11.50 -2.90
CA PRO A 74 13.68 11.12 -1.72
C PRO A 74 12.51 12.06 -1.39
N GLY A 75 12.67 13.37 -1.61
CA GLY A 75 11.63 14.37 -1.37
C GLY A 75 10.38 14.23 -2.25
N GLU A 76 10.46 13.50 -3.36
CA GLU A 76 9.33 13.29 -4.28
C GLU A 76 8.55 12.00 -3.96
N TYR A 77 9.15 11.07 -3.20
CA TYR A 77 8.61 9.74 -2.95
C TYR A 77 8.40 9.48 -1.46
N GLY A 78 7.19 9.75 -0.98
CA GLY A 78 6.78 9.41 0.39
C GLY A 78 6.03 8.07 0.47
N THR A 79 5.82 7.60 1.71
CA THR A 79 4.99 6.41 1.99
C THR A 79 3.56 6.58 1.47
N HIS A 80 3.05 7.81 1.49
CA HIS A 80 1.77 8.16 0.91
C HIS A 80 1.79 8.09 -0.62
N SER A 81 2.83 8.61 -1.28
CA SER A 81 2.99 8.54 -2.73
C SER A 81 3.00 7.09 -3.21
N LEU A 82 3.78 6.23 -2.56
CA LEU A 82 3.82 4.80 -2.88
C LEU A 82 2.47 4.11 -2.71
N HIS A 83 1.75 4.42 -1.62
CA HIS A 83 0.41 3.87 -1.40
C HIS A 83 -0.57 4.30 -2.51
N ARG A 84 -0.47 5.55 -2.98
CA ARG A 84 -1.28 6.06 -4.10
C ARG A 84 -0.98 5.35 -5.41
N THR A 85 0.30 5.09 -5.72
CA THR A 85 0.70 4.55 -7.03
C THR A 85 0.01 3.24 -7.38
N LYS A 86 -0.03 2.27 -6.46
CA LYS A 86 -0.63 0.96 -6.75
C LYS A 86 -2.11 1.07 -7.08
N VAL A 87 -2.86 1.84 -6.31
CA VAL A 87 -4.31 1.99 -6.51
C VAL A 87 -4.64 2.85 -7.72
N ALA A 88 -3.85 3.88 -8.00
CA ALA A 88 -3.99 4.69 -9.22
C ALA A 88 -3.77 3.84 -10.47
N MET A 89 -2.76 2.94 -10.46
CA MET A 89 -2.53 2.01 -11.57
C MET A 89 -3.67 1.01 -11.75
N ILE A 90 -4.32 0.57 -10.68
CA ILE A 90 -5.51 -0.30 -10.77
C ILE A 90 -6.66 0.47 -11.41
N TYR A 91 -6.92 1.70 -10.97
CA TYR A 91 -7.95 2.54 -11.56
C TYR A 91 -7.69 2.79 -13.05
N LYS A 92 -6.49 3.27 -13.42
CA LYS A 92 -6.10 3.54 -14.80
C LYS A 92 -6.27 2.32 -15.73
N ARG A 93 -6.07 1.11 -15.22
CA ARG A 93 -6.20 -0.12 -16.01
C ARG A 93 -7.63 -0.67 -16.11
N THR A 94 -8.51 -0.32 -15.19
CA THR A 94 -9.80 -1.02 -15.03
C THR A 94 -11.01 -0.11 -15.03
N GLY A 95 -10.83 1.19 -14.81
CA GLY A 95 -11.91 2.15 -14.54
C GLY A 95 -12.72 1.86 -13.26
N ASN A 96 -12.37 0.81 -12.50
CA ASN A 96 -13.23 0.31 -11.42
C ASN A 96 -12.96 1.02 -10.09
N ILE A 97 -13.61 2.17 -9.91
CA ILE A 97 -13.47 2.97 -8.69
C ILE A 97 -13.96 2.23 -7.43
N ARG A 98 -14.96 1.35 -7.56
CA ARG A 98 -15.50 0.58 -6.44
C ARG A 98 -14.49 -0.44 -5.92
N ALA A 99 -13.75 -1.10 -6.81
CA ALA A 99 -12.67 -2.00 -6.44
C ALA A 99 -11.56 -1.24 -5.69
N VAL A 100 -11.18 -0.06 -6.17
CA VAL A 100 -10.17 0.78 -5.49
C VAL A 100 -10.65 1.26 -4.13
N GLN A 101 -11.92 1.66 -3.99
CA GLN A 101 -12.50 2.04 -2.71
C GLN A 101 -12.35 0.92 -1.66
N ILE A 102 -12.65 -0.32 -2.06
CA ILE A 102 -12.53 -1.50 -1.18
C ILE A 102 -11.08 -1.72 -0.77
N LEU A 103 -10.14 -1.64 -1.73
CA LEU A 103 -8.70 -1.81 -1.46
C LEU A 103 -8.14 -0.72 -0.53
N LEU A 104 -8.66 0.51 -0.61
CA LEU A 104 -8.29 1.62 0.28
C LEU A 104 -9.01 1.58 1.64
N GLY A 105 -10.03 0.73 1.80
CA GLY A 105 -10.87 0.70 3.00
C GLY A 105 -11.68 1.98 3.23
N HIS A 106 -11.96 2.75 2.18
CA HIS A 106 -12.73 3.99 2.28
C HIS A 106 -14.22 3.71 2.43
N THR A 107 -14.85 4.27 3.48
CA THR A 107 -16.30 4.12 3.68
C THR A 107 -17.12 4.87 2.62
N LYS A 108 -16.67 6.07 2.22
CA LYS A 108 -17.36 6.92 1.23
C LYS A 108 -16.66 6.86 -0.11
N LEU A 109 -17.44 6.80 -1.20
CA LEU A 109 -16.91 6.76 -2.56
C LEU A 109 -16.23 8.10 -2.91
N ASP A 110 -16.79 9.23 -2.47
CA ASP A 110 -16.21 10.58 -2.64
C ASP A 110 -14.78 10.69 -2.11
N SER A 111 -14.46 10.00 -1.01
CA SER A 111 -13.10 9.96 -0.48
C SER A 111 -12.12 9.30 -1.45
N THR A 112 -12.58 8.32 -2.22
CA THR A 112 -11.78 7.63 -3.24
C THR A 112 -11.63 8.47 -4.50
N VAL A 113 -12.72 9.12 -4.94
CA VAL A 113 -12.69 10.08 -6.06
C VAL A 113 -11.65 11.18 -5.78
N ARG A 114 -11.74 11.82 -4.61
CA ARG A 114 -10.79 12.88 -4.21
C ARG A 114 -9.37 12.36 -4.04
N TYR A 115 -9.20 11.13 -3.56
CA TYR A 115 -7.88 10.52 -3.35
C TYR A 115 -7.15 10.20 -4.65
N LEU A 116 -7.89 9.73 -5.65
CA LEU A 116 -7.37 9.43 -6.98
C LEU A 116 -7.25 10.69 -7.84
N GLY A 117 -8.08 11.70 -7.59
CA GLY A 117 -8.16 12.89 -8.43
C GLY A 117 -8.91 12.63 -9.73
N VAL A 118 -9.92 11.76 -9.69
CA VAL A 118 -10.73 11.42 -10.87
C VAL A 118 -11.54 12.64 -11.33
N ASP A 119 -11.48 12.96 -12.61
CA ASP A 119 -12.17 14.09 -13.23
C ASP A 119 -13.06 13.67 -14.44
N VAL A 120 -13.55 14.67 -15.18
CA VAL A 120 -14.46 14.45 -16.32
C VAL A 120 -13.70 13.85 -17.50
N GLU A 121 -12.45 14.25 -17.69
CA GLU A 121 -11.54 13.79 -18.72
C GLU A 121 -11.27 12.29 -18.58
N ASP A 122 -11.10 11.78 -17.35
CA ASP A 122 -11.02 10.35 -17.08
C ASP A 122 -12.28 9.59 -17.54
N ALA A 123 -13.47 10.18 -17.34
CA ALA A 123 -14.72 9.57 -17.78
C ALA A 123 -14.88 9.57 -19.30
N LEU A 124 -14.44 10.65 -19.98
CA LEU A 124 -14.44 10.74 -21.43
C LEU A 124 -13.48 9.71 -22.06
N ALA A 125 -12.27 9.57 -21.52
CA ALA A 125 -11.29 8.60 -22.00
C ALA A 125 -11.81 7.15 -21.89
N LEU A 126 -12.54 6.81 -20.81
CA LEU A 126 -13.18 5.50 -20.67
C LEU A 126 -14.32 5.30 -21.70
N SER A 127 -15.09 6.34 -22.00
CA SER A 127 -16.15 6.28 -23.01
C SER A 127 -15.58 6.05 -24.41
N GLU A 128 -14.56 6.81 -24.81
CA GLU A 128 -13.89 6.69 -26.11
C GLU A 128 -13.25 5.30 -26.29
N ALA A 129 -12.68 4.74 -25.23
CA ALA A 129 -12.10 3.39 -25.27
C ALA A 129 -13.15 2.28 -25.38
N THR A 130 -14.43 2.58 -25.18
CA THR A 130 -15.54 1.63 -25.17
C THR A 130 -16.47 1.82 -26.38
N ASP A 131 -15.94 2.34 -27.50
CA ASP A 131 -16.68 2.39 -28.77
C ASP A 131 -17.22 0.99 -29.12
N LEU A 132 -18.54 0.88 -29.20
CA LEU A 132 -19.29 -0.33 -29.56
C LEU A 132 -19.44 -0.46 -31.08
#